data_AF-A0A0Q8QRF6-F1
#
_entry.id   AF-A0A0Q8QRF6-F1
#
_cell.length_a   1.000
_cell.length_b   1.000
_cell.length_c   1.000
_cell.angle_alpha   90.00
_cell.angle_beta   90.00
_cell.angle_gamma   90.00
#
_symmetry.space_group_name_H-M   'P 1'
#
loop_
_entity.id
_entity.type
_entity.pdbx_description
1 polymer ?
#
loop_
_entity_poly.entity_id
_entity_poly.type
_entity_poly.pdbx_seq_one_letter_code
_entity_poly.pdbx_strand_id
1 'polypeptide(L)'
;MAGYDRLYYLRKAWPLFPGIVRPVAAPFLAPHYEARRSRRGPLRATLDAIVGLGFHLWIPRRAAKVQRRFGFDDAWRRRAIAIARARFADPNDIALFRIERAAELDRYVRRFEDAAINKRINPLGWTPDCALADKRRFAERCRAAGLPCPETVATVIGGRIAVLADPADRPLLVKPIHGEGGDGLRLLGPISDRAGLAARLRGTRQDCLVQPLVTVHPALADIALGALPTVRIVTMLDEAGAPELVSATFRCASDPRARVDNMKAGGLIVPVALEDGGLGRACFGYGGRDHDIHPASGAPIAGRTLPDWGAAAALAVGAHAGAFADYVLIGWDVAFTAEGPLLIEGNGKPGVLMPQRAARRGLGEGRYGTLLAHHLATKS
;
A
#
# COMPACT_ATOMS: atom_id res chain seq x y z
N MET A 1 -10.40 -7.02 18.11
CA MET A 1 -9.19 -7.22 17.28
C MET A 1 -9.58 -7.55 15.83
N ALA A 2 -10.32 -6.65 15.17
CA ALA A 2 -10.43 -6.70 13.71
C ALA A 2 -9.27 -5.87 13.16
N GLY A 3 -8.67 -6.25 12.04
CA GLY A 3 -7.40 -5.68 11.56
C GLY A 3 -6.23 -6.63 11.81
N TYR A 4 -6.10 -7.62 10.92
CA TYR A 4 -5.15 -8.73 10.92
C TYR A 4 -5.48 -9.87 11.90
N ASP A 5 -6.07 -10.94 11.36
CA ASP A 5 -6.26 -12.23 12.02
C ASP A 5 -4.91 -12.77 12.56
N ARG A 6 -4.93 -13.52 13.68
CA ARG A 6 -3.76 -14.24 14.23
C ARG A 6 -3.04 -15.03 13.13
N LEU A 7 -3.77 -15.60 12.18
CA LEU A 7 -3.22 -16.29 10.99
C LEU A 7 -2.37 -15.39 10.10
N TYR A 8 -2.72 -14.10 9.94
CA TYR A 8 -1.91 -13.13 9.19
C TYR A 8 -0.55 -12.90 9.85
N TYR A 9 -0.54 -12.73 11.17
CA TYR A 9 0.70 -12.54 11.92
C TYR A 9 1.54 -13.81 11.98
N LEU A 10 0.93 -14.99 12.16
CA LEU A 10 1.62 -16.28 12.15
C LEU A 10 2.32 -16.55 10.82
N ARG A 11 1.65 -16.28 9.68
CA ARG A 11 2.27 -16.41 8.34
C ARG A 11 3.48 -15.49 8.13
N LYS A 12 3.57 -14.40 8.90
CA LYS A 12 4.65 -13.41 8.84
C LYS A 12 5.63 -13.50 10.01
N ALA A 13 5.42 -14.45 10.93
CA ALA A 13 6.28 -14.67 12.08
C ALA A 13 7.62 -15.34 11.70
N TRP A 14 7.65 -16.08 10.58
CA TRP A 14 8.85 -16.72 10.06
C TRP A 14 9.34 -16.00 8.80
N PRO A 15 10.19 -14.97 8.92
CA PRO A 15 10.72 -14.27 7.76
C PRO A 15 11.60 -15.23 6.96
N LEU A 16 11.36 -15.33 5.66
CA LEU A 16 12.15 -16.19 4.78
C LEU A 16 13.58 -15.65 4.66
N PHE A 17 14.58 -16.54 4.68
CA PHE A 17 15.97 -16.20 4.33
C PHE A 17 16.13 -16.46 2.83
N PRO A 18 16.36 -15.45 1.98
CA PRO A 18 16.42 -15.65 0.55
C PRO A 18 17.71 -16.35 0.17
N GLY A 19 17.65 -17.63 -0.17
CA GLY A 19 18.81 -18.45 -0.51
C GLY A 19 18.90 -19.72 0.33
N ILE A 20 19.93 -20.53 0.08
CA ILE A 20 20.14 -21.81 0.76
C ILE A 20 21.23 -21.63 1.82
N VAL A 21 22.49 -21.46 1.38
CA VAL A 21 23.63 -21.22 2.28
C VAL A 21 23.95 -19.74 2.38
N ARG A 22 24.09 -19.07 1.23
CA ARG A 22 24.35 -17.63 1.13
C ARG A 22 23.06 -16.89 0.74
N PRO A 23 22.90 -15.64 1.18
CA PRO A 23 21.73 -14.86 0.81
C PRO A 23 21.78 -14.48 -0.68
N VAL A 24 20.61 -14.44 -1.32
CA VAL A 24 20.39 -13.99 -2.69
C VAL A 24 19.32 -12.91 -2.65
N ALA A 25 19.75 -11.68 -2.43
CA ALA A 25 18.91 -10.49 -2.37
C ALA A 25 19.51 -9.38 -3.24
N ALA A 26 18.77 -8.28 -3.39
CA ALA A 26 19.23 -7.11 -4.11
C ALA A 26 20.46 -6.51 -3.40
N PRO A 27 21.42 -5.93 -4.14
CA PRO A 27 22.64 -5.38 -3.57
C PRO A 27 22.41 -4.40 -2.42
N PHE A 28 21.39 -3.53 -2.49
CA PHE A 28 21.07 -2.59 -1.40
C PHE A 28 20.59 -3.27 -0.11
N LEU A 29 20.15 -4.53 -0.17
CA LEU A 29 19.80 -5.34 1.00
C LEU A 29 20.92 -6.31 1.42
N ALA A 30 22.02 -6.38 0.68
CA ALA A 30 23.10 -7.34 0.95
C ALA A 30 23.70 -7.18 2.36
N PRO A 31 23.98 -5.96 2.88
CA PRO A 31 24.49 -5.80 4.24
C PRO A 31 23.51 -6.33 5.30
N HIS A 32 22.21 -6.09 5.10
CA HIS A 32 21.16 -6.58 6.00
C HIS A 32 21.15 -8.12 6.08
N TYR A 33 21.19 -8.79 4.91
CA TYR A 33 21.13 -10.24 4.87
C TYR A 33 22.44 -10.92 5.29
N GLU A 34 23.60 -10.28 5.08
CA GLU A 34 24.87 -10.79 5.59
C GLU A 34 24.92 -10.69 7.13
N ALA A 35 24.45 -9.57 7.70
CA ALA A 35 24.29 -9.43 9.15
C ALA A 35 23.35 -10.52 9.71
N ARG A 36 22.20 -10.75 9.06
CA ARG A 36 21.29 -11.83 9.45
C ARG A 36 21.92 -13.22 9.35
N ARG A 37 22.74 -13.46 8.31
CA ARG A 37 23.50 -14.72 8.16
C ARG A 37 24.53 -14.91 9.27
N SER A 38 25.23 -13.85 9.69
CA SER A 38 26.23 -13.94 10.77
C SER A 38 25.62 -14.22 12.15
N ARG A 39 24.39 -13.74 12.40
CA ARG A 39 23.71 -13.86 13.70
C ARG A 39 22.91 -15.17 13.87
N ARG A 40 22.74 -15.97 12.81
CA ARG A 40 21.90 -17.18 12.89
C ARG A 40 22.70 -18.35 13.46
N GLY A 41 22.13 -19.03 14.47
CA GLY A 41 22.68 -20.29 14.98
C GLY A 41 22.54 -21.46 14.00
N PRO A 42 23.21 -22.59 14.26
CA PRO A 42 23.26 -23.75 13.35
C PRO A 42 21.87 -24.31 13.04
N LEU A 43 20.99 -24.44 14.04
CA LEU A 43 19.61 -24.92 13.84
C LEU A 43 18.85 -24.03 12.85
N ARG A 44 18.94 -22.70 13.02
CA ARG A 44 18.27 -21.74 12.14
C ARG A 44 18.84 -21.79 10.73
N ALA A 45 20.16 -21.92 10.59
CA ALA A 45 20.82 -22.06 9.29
C ALA A 45 20.33 -23.30 8.53
N THR A 46 20.22 -24.45 9.22
CA THR A 46 19.70 -25.69 8.64
C THR A 46 18.24 -25.54 8.19
N LEU A 47 17.37 -24.96 9.02
CA LEU A 47 15.98 -24.72 8.67
C LEU A 47 15.84 -23.79 7.46
N ASP A 48 16.62 -22.69 7.43
CA ASP A 48 16.64 -21.77 6.29
C ASP A 48 17.10 -22.47 5.00
N ALA A 49 18.12 -23.34 5.07
CA ALA A 49 18.59 -24.12 3.93
C ALA A 49 17.52 -25.09 3.41
N ILE A 50 16.81 -25.79 4.30
CA ILE A 50 15.69 -26.68 3.93
C ILE A 50 14.57 -25.89 3.23
N VAL A 51 14.20 -24.73 3.78
CA VAL A 51 13.19 -23.85 3.17
C VAL A 51 13.66 -23.35 1.80
N GLY A 52 14.92 -22.96 1.67
CA GLY A 52 15.53 -22.52 0.42
C GLY A 52 15.52 -23.63 -0.65
N LEU A 53 15.88 -24.86 -0.29
CA LEU A 53 15.81 -26.02 -1.18
C LEU A 53 14.36 -26.32 -1.60
N GLY A 54 13.43 -26.30 -0.65
CA GLY A 54 12.00 -26.45 -0.93
C GLY A 54 11.47 -25.39 -1.89
N PHE A 55 11.90 -24.13 -1.73
CA PHE A 55 11.57 -23.05 -2.66
C PHE A 55 12.09 -23.34 -4.08
N HIS A 56 13.35 -23.78 -4.22
CA HIS A 56 13.92 -24.14 -5.52
C HIS A 56 13.21 -25.31 -6.21
N LEU A 57 12.79 -26.32 -5.44
CA LEU A 57 12.00 -27.45 -5.94
C LEU A 57 10.57 -27.03 -6.35
N TRP A 58 10.01 -26.02 -5.69
CA TRP A 58 8.68 -25.49 -6.00
C TRP A 58 8.64 -24.62 -7.27
N ILE A 59 9.75 -23.95 -7.63
CA ILE A 59 9.83 -23.01 -8.77
C ILE A 59 9.26 -23.59 -10.07
N PRO A 60 9.64 -24.79 -10.56
CA PRO A 60 9.13 -25.30 -11.84
C PRO A 60 7.59 -25.47 -11.85
N ARG A 61 7.02 -26.01 -10.78
CA ARG A 61 5.57 -26.18 -10.63
C ARG A 61 4.87 -24.81 -10.57
N ARG A 62 5.46 -23.85 -9.86
CA ARG A 62 4.95 -22.48 -9.79
C ARG A 62 4.98 -21.79 -11.14
N ALA A 63 6.10 -21.86 -11.85
CA ALA A 63 6.26 -21.28 -13.18
C ALA A 63 5.25 -21.87 -14.18
N ALA A 64 5.01 -23.18 -14.16
CA ALA A 64 3.99 -23.81 -15.00
C ALA A 64 2.56 -23.32 -14.66
N LYS A 65 2.24 -23.11 -13.39
CA LYS A 65 0.94 -22.53 -12.98
C LYS A 65 0.80 -21.08 -13.47
N VAL A 66 1.85 -20.27 -13.35
CA VAL A 66 1.87 -18.87 -13.81
C VAL A 66 1.76 -18.81 -15.33
N GLN A 67 2.52 -19.64 -16.04
CA GLN A 67 2.45 -19.78 -17.50
C GLN A 67 1.01 -20.01 -17.97
N ARG A 68 0.33 -21.02 -17.41
CA ARG A 68 -1.08 -21.31 -17.75
C ARG A 68 -2.02 -20.15 -17.43
N ARG A 69 -1.83 -19.50 -16.27
CA ARG A 69 -2.68 -18.38 -15.84
C ARG A 69 -2.61 -17.20 -16.81
N PHE A 70 -1.43 -16.90 -17.35
CA PHE A 70 -1.19 -15.73 -18.19
C PHE A 70 -1.13 -16.05 -19.69
N GLY A 71 -1.26 -17.33 -20.08
CA GLY A 71 -1.17 -17.75 -21.47
C GLY A 71 0.22 -17.60 -22.08
N PHE A 72 1.29 -17.75 -21.29
CA PHE A 72 2.66 -17.63 -21.79
C PHE A 72 3.16 -18.91 -22.47
N ASP A 73 4.15 -18.76 -23.34
CA ASP A 73 4.80 -19.86 -24.04
C ASP A 73 5.83 -20.62 -23.16
N ASP A 74 6.33 -21.74 -23.69
CA ASP A 74 7.33 -22.55 -23.00
C ASP A 74 8.69 -21.86 -22.89
N ALA A 75 8.99 -20.91 -23.80
CA ALA A 75 10.20 -20.11 -23.74
C ALA A 75 10.20 -19.20 -22.51
N TRP A 76 9.08 -18.55 -22.22
CA TRP A 76 8.87 -17.79 -20.99
C TRP A 76 9.04 -18.67 -19.77
N ARG A 77 8.43 -19.88 -19.73
CA ARG A 77 8.57 -20.78 -18.58
C ARG A 77 10.04 -21.11 -18.29
N ARG A 78 10.81 -21.46 -19.32
CA ARG A 78 12.25 -21.78 -19.17
C ARG A 78 13.03 -20.58 -18.63
N ARG A 79 12.84 -19.38 -19.21
CA ARG A 79 13.48 -18.14 -18.74
C ARG A 79 13.10 -17.80 -17.30
N ALA A 80 11.81 -17.85 -16.97
CA ALA A 80 11.30 -17.54 -15.64
C ALA A 80 11.87 -18.50 -14.57
N ILE A 81 12.01 -19.79 -14.86
CA ILE A 81 12.65 -20.75 -13.95
C ILE A 81 14.13 -20.39 -13.73
N ALA A 82 14.86 -20.06 -14.78
CA ALA A 82 16.27 -19.67 -14.67
C ALA A 82 16.46 -18.40 -13.83
N ILE A 83 15.67 -17.35 -14.11
CA ILE A 83 15.68 -16.09 -13.36
C ILE A 83 15.28 -16.33 -11.90
N ALA A 84 14.20 -17.08 -11.65
CA ALA A 84 13.71 -17.36 -10.30
C ALA A 84 14.76 -18.08 -9.45
N ARG A 85 15.50 -19.03 -10.03
CA ARG A 85 16.60 -19.72 -9.34
C ARG A 85 17.80 -18.81 -9.11
N ALA A 86 18.14 -17.97 -10.08
CA ALA A 86 19.30 -17.07 -9.99
C ALA A 86 19.12 -15.92 -8.98
N ARG A 87 17.87 -15.53 -8.69
CA ARG A 87 17.55 -14.36 -7.85
C ARG A 87 16.55 -14.63 -6.73
N PHE A 88 16.32 -15.91 -6.44
CA PHE A 88 15.40 -16.36 -5.40
C PHE A 88 14.05 -15.62 -5.48
N ALA A 89 13.37 -15.72 -6.61
CA ALA A 89 12.16 -14.93 -6.90
C ALA A 89 10.95 -15.82 -7.22
N ASP A 90 9.74 -15.37 -6.87
CA ASP A 90 8.50 -16.06 -7.29
C ASP A 90 8.32 -15.84 -8.80
N PRO A 91 8.14 -16.91 -9.62
CA PRO A 91 7.79 -16.77 -11.04
C PRO A 91 6.60 -15.86 -11.32
N ASN A 92 5.68 -15.68 -10.37
CA ASN A 92 4.59 -14.71 -10.48
C ASN A 92 5.10 -13.26 -10.50
N ASP A 93 6.12 -12.91 -9.72
CA ASP A 93 6.69 -11.56 -9.70
C ASP A 93 7.46 -11.28 -11.01
N ILE A 94 8.14 -12.30 -11.56
CA ILE A 94 8.76 -12.24 -12.89
C ILE A 94 7.72 -11.92 -13.97
N ALA A 95 6.56 -12.60 -13.93
CA ALA A 95 5.45 -12.32 -14.83
C ALA A 95 4.87 -10.92 -14.65
N LEU A 96 4.54 -10.55 -13.40
CA LEU A 96 3.89 -9.28 -13.10
C LEU A 96 4.78 -8.08 -13.39
N PHE A 97 6.08 -8.15 -13.12
CA PHE A 97 7.00 -7.06 -13.40
C PHE A 97 7.60 -7.11 -14.81
N ARG A 98 7.26 -8.14 -15.60
CA ARG A 98 7.79 -8.38 -16.96
C ARG A 98 9.32 -8.44 -16.97
N ILE A 99 9.89 -9.18 -16.02
CA ILE A 99 11.34 -9.35 -15.91
C ILE A 99 11.85 -10.27 -17.03
N GLU A 100 12.85 -9.81 -17.76
CA GLU A 100 13.48 -10.57 -18.85
C GLU A 100 14.89 -11.05 -18.48
N ARG A 101 15.57 -10.31 -17.60
CA ARG A 101 16.93 -10.60 -17.15
C ARG A 101 17.01 -10.63 -15.64
N ALA A 102 17.78 -11.58 -15.11
CA ALA A 102 17.94 -11.74 -13.66
C ALA A 102 18.42 -10.47 -12.96
N ALA A 103 19.34 -9.72 -13.57
CA ALA A 103 19.88 -8.48 -12.99
C ALA A 103 18.82 -7.39 -12.75
N GLU A 104 17.66 -7.42 -13.43
CA GLU A 104 16.60 -6.44 -13.19
C GLU A 104 16.00 -6.58 -11.79
N LEU A 105 15.95 -7.80 -11.24
CA LEU A 105 15.49 -8.06 -9.88
C LEU A 105 16.44 -7.52 -8.81
N ASP A 106 17.68 -7.13 -9.16
CA ASP A 106 18.64 -6.54 -8.22
C ASP A 106 18.20 -5.15 -7.71
N ARG A 107 17.10 -4.63 -8.27
CA ARG A 107 16.49 -3.37 -7.88
C ARG A 107 15.20 -3.56 -7.10
N TYR A 108 14.65 -4.77 -7.06
CA TYR A 108 13.33 -5.02 -6.48
C TYR A 108 13.46 -5.49 -5.03
N VAL A 109 12.51 -5.06 -4.20
CA VAL A 109 12.21 -5.72 -2.93
C VAL A 109 11.25 -6.87 -3.25
N ARG A 110 11.65 -8.12 -2.94
CA ARG A 110 10.80 -9.28 -3.20
C ARG A 110 9.68 -9.30 -2.17
N ARG A 111 8.52 -9.80 -2.58
CA ARG A 111 7.31 -9.83 -1.76
C ARG A 111 7.48 -10.50 -0.39
N PHE A 112 8.32 -11.54 -0.30
CA PHE A 112 8.56 -12.26 0.95
C PHE A 112 9.51 -11.51 1.91
N GLU A 113 10.26 -10.52 1.42
CA GLU A 113 11.17 -9.69 2.23
C GLU A 113 10.40 -8.55 2.93
N ASP A 114 9.41 -8.00 2.23
CA ASP A 114 8.64 -6.81 2.60
C ASP A 114 8.17 -6.80 4.07
N ALA A 115 7.45 -7.83 4.49
CA ALA A 115 6.88 -7.92 5.83
C ALA A 115 7.95 -7.88 6.94
N ALA A 116 9.05 -8.62 6.75
CA ALA A 116 10.11 -8.72 7.73
C ALA A 116 10.87 -7.41 7.88
N ILE A 117 11.16 -6.78 6.74
CA ILE A 117 11.82 -5.48 6.67
C ILE A 117 10.95 -4.41 7.32
N ASN A 118 9.68 -4.30 6.92
CA ASN A 118 8.72 -3.36 7.51
C ASN A 118 8.58 -3.53 9.03
N LYS A 119 8.60 -4.76 9.54
CA LYS A 119 8.55 -5.03 10.99
C LYS A 119 9.77 -4.49 11.73
N ARG A 120 10.94 -4.54 11.10
CA ARG A 120 12.18 -4.04 11.70
C ARG A 120 12.26 -2.52 11.67
N ILE A 121 11.96 -1.89 10.52
CA ILE A 121 12.11 -0.43 10.40
C ILE A 121 10.94 0.33 11.03
N ASN A 122 9.76 -0.28 11.07
CA ASN A 122 8.51 0.36 11.50
C ASN A 122 7.72 -0.51 12.52
N PRO A 123 8.31 -0.87 13.67
CA PRO A 123 7.74 -1.86 14.60
C PRO A 123 6.38 -1.45 15.15
N LEU A 124 6.17 -0.15 15.44
CA LEU A 124 4.89 0.38 15.91
C LEU A 124 3.73 0.02 14.97
N GLY A 125 4.00 -0.01 13.65
CA GLY A 125 3.06 -0.44 12.61
C GLY A 125 2.47 -1.84 12.80
N TRP A 126 3.13 -2.69 13.59
CA TRP A 126 2.76 -4.09 13.84
C TRP A 126 2.13 -4.33 15.22
N THR A 127 1.90 -3.27 15.98
CA THR A 127 1.29 -3.32 17.30
C THR A 127 -0.17 -2.88 17.26
N PRO A 128 -0.98 -3.24 18.27
CA PRO A 128 -2.32 -2.67 18.45
C PRO A 128 -2.32 -1.14 18.62
N ASP A 129 -1.20 -0.55 19.01
CA ASP A 129 -1.08 0.90 19.24
C ASP A 129 -0.81 1.72 17.99
N CYS A 130 -0.70 1.06 16.84
CA CYS A 130 -0.54 1.73 15.57
C CYS A 130 -1.71 2.67 15.25
N ALA A 131 -1.48 3.98 15.36
CA ALA A 131 -2.45 5.01 14.96
C ALA A 131 -2.83 4.92 13.48
N LEU A 132 -1.93 4.44 12.61
CA LEU A 132 -2.19 4.23 11.18
C LEU A 132 -3.06 2.98 10.89
N ALA A 133 -3.27 2.08 11.87
CA ALA A 133 -4.14 0.90 11.72
C ALA A 133 -5.53 1.10 12.35
N ASP A 134 -5.75 2.23 13.01
CA ASP A 134 -6.99 2.61 13.68
C ASP A 134 -7.45 3.94 13.09
N LYS A 135 -8.50 3.89 12.25
CA LYS A 135 -8.97 5.08 11.51
C LYS A 135 -9.47 6.20 12.42
N ARG A 136 -9.88 5.88 13.66
CA ARG A 136 -10.26 6.89 14.65
C ARG A 136 -9.02 7.58 15.20
N ARG A 137 -8.02 6.82 15.67
CA ARG A 137 -6.74 7.40 16.16
C ARG A 137 -6.06 8.24 15.08
N PHE A 138 -6.09 7.78 13.82
CA PHE A 138 -5.61 8.56 12.68
C PHE A 138 -6.32 9.90 12.55
N ALA A 139 -7.66 9.91 12.49
CA ALA A 139 -8.46 11.12 12.37
C ALA A 139 -8.27 12.07 13.58
N GLU A 140 -8.16 11.52 14.79
CA GLU A 140 -7.87 12.28 16.01
C GLU A 140 -6.51 12.99 15.94
N ARG A 141 -5.45 12.29 15.49
CA ARG A 141 -4.13 12.89 15.29
C ARG A 141 -4.15 13.98 14.21
N CYS A 142 -4.81 13.71 13.08
CA CYS A 142 -4.95 14.71 12.02
C CYS A 142 -5.65 15.98 12.53
N ARG A 143 -6.79 15.82 13.22
CA ARG A 143 -7.52 16.94 13.82
C ARG A 143 -6.69 17.72 14.83
N ALA A 144 -5.97 17.02 15.72
CA ALA A 144 -5.14 17.66 16.74
C ALA A 144 -3.98 18.48 16.13
N ALA A 145 -3.46 18.05 14.98
CA ALA A 145 -2.41 18.74 14.25
C ALA A 145 -2.92 19.72 13.17
N GLY A 146 -4.25 19.92 13.06
CA GLY A 146 -4.84 20.77 12.03
C GLY A 146 -4.64 20.27 10.59
N LEU A 147 -4.40 18.96 10.41
CA LEU A 147 -4.16 18.37 9.09
C LEU A 147 -5.48 18.17 8.33
N PRO A 148 -5.54 18.54 7.04
CA PRO A 148 -6.68 18.27 6.17
C PRO A 148 -7.02 16.78 6.10
N CYS A 149 -8.15 16.38 6.69
CA CYS A 149 -8.71 15.03 6.64
C CYS A 149 -10.24 15.09 6.72
N PRO A 150 -10.98 14.05 6.28
CA PRO A 150 -12.44 14.07 6.38
C PRO A 150 -12.92 14.18 7.84
N GLU A 151 -13.85 15.10 8.09
CA GLU A 151 -14.42 15.34 9.42
C GLU A 151 -15.01 14.05 10.01
N THR A 152 -14.73 13.79 11.30
CA THR A 152 -15.40 12.70 12.00
C THR A 152 -16.74 13.20 12.53
N VAL A 153 -17.82 12.85 11.84
CA VAL A 153 -19.19 13.28 12.18
C VAL A 153 -19.73 12.48 13.35
N ALA A 154 -19.43 11.19 13.41
CA ALA A 154 -19.81 10.34 14.55
C ALA A 154 -18.88 9.13 14.69
N THR A 155 -18.90 8.51 15.86
CA THR A 155 -18.22 7.24 16.14
C THR A 155 -19.17 6.27 16.83
N VAL A 156 -19.02 4.98 16.55
CA VAL A 156 -19.62 3.90 17.32
C VAL A 156 -18.50 3.05 17.93
N ILE A 157 -18.41 2.99 19.26
CA ILE A 157 -17.38 2.25 20.00
C ILE A 157 -18.03 1.39 21.07
N GLY A 158 -17.88 0.07 20.99
CA GLY A 158 -18.52 -0.85 21.95
C GLY A 158 -20.03 -0.65 22.03
N GLY A 159 -20.67 -0.32 20.91
CA GLY A 159 -22.10 -0.01 20.81
C GLY A 159 -22.51 1.39 21.29
N ARG A 160 -21.59 2.19 21.84
CA ARG A 160 -21.85 3.58 22.23
C ARG A 160 -21.72 4.50 21.03
N ILE A 161 -22.74 5.30 20.78
CA ILE A 161 -22.79 6.26 19.67
C ILE A 161 -22.44 7.65 20.20
N ALA A 162 -21.48 8.31 19.57
CA ALA A 162 -21.18 9.72 19.81
C ALA A 162 -21.30 10.50 18.50
N VAL A 163 -22.21 11.46 18.44
CA VAL A 163 -22.35 12.39 17.30
C VAL A 163 -21.59 13.66 17.62
N LEU A 164 -20.54 13.93 16.84
CA LEU A 164 -19.53 14.95 17.11
C LEU A 164 -19.81 16.21 16.28
N ALA A 165 -20.20 16.06 15.02
CA ALA A 165 -20.53 17.16 14.11
C ALA A 165 -21.99 17.10 13.65
N ASP A 166 -22.47 18.18 13.03
CA ASP A 166 -23.80 18.24 12.46
C ASP A 166 -23.91 17.37 11.20
N PRO A 167 -24.76 16.33 11.16
CA PRO A 167 -24.86 15.47 9.98
C PRO A 167 -25.71 16.05 8.83
N ALA A 168 -26.41 17.16 9.04
CA ALA A 168 -27.36 17.70 8.08
C ALA A 168 -26.71 18.13 6.75
N ASP A 169 -27.51 18.08 5.67
CA ASP A 169 -27.21 18.62 4.33
C ASP A 169 -25.94 18.09 3.65
N ARG A 170 -25.49 16.88 4.03
CA ARG A 170 -24.35 16.23 3.37
C ARG A 170 -24.45 14.71 3.28
N PRO A 171 -23.97 14.11 2.18
CA PRO A 171 -23.85 12.67 2.08
C PRO A 171 -22.82 12.16 3.09
N LEU A 172 -23.17 11.09 3.81
CA LEU A 172 -22.32 10.48 4.82
C LEU A 172 -22.00 9.03 4.45
N LEU A 173 -20.84 8.57 4.88
CA LEU A 173 -20.45 7.17 4.82
C LEU A 173 -20.06 6.67 6.20
N VAL A 174 -20.27 5.38 6.43
CA VAL A 174 -19.77 4.65 7.58
C VAL A 174 -18.62 3.78 7.12
N LYS A 175 -17.49 3.84 7.83
CA LYS A 175 -16.37 2.92 7.62
C LYS A 175 -15.94 2.25 8.93
N PRO A 176 -15.61 0.95 8.91
CA PRO A 176 -15.04 0.28 10.08
C PRO A 176 -13.74 0.94 10.55
N ILE A 177 -13.56 1.05 11.87
CA ILE A 177 -12.32 1.60 12.46
C ILE A 177 -11.12 0.76 12.03
N HIS A 178 -11.30 -0.56 12.05
CA HIS A 178 -10.31 -1.51 11.60
C HIS A 178 -10.76 -2.23 10.33
N GLY A 179 -9.80 -2.53 9.46
CA GLY A 179 -10.04 -3.16 8.17
C GLY A 179 -9.20 -2.50 7.08
N GLU A 180 -9.10 -3.17 5.93
CA GLU A 180 -8.32 -2.72 4.79
C GLU A 180 -9.18 -2.63 3.52
N GLY A 181 -8.74 -1.81 2.56
CA GLY A 181 -9.21 -1.90 1.19
C GLY A 181 -10.67 -1.52 0.97
N GLY A 182 -11.26 -0.77 1.91
CA GLY A 182 -12.63 -0.28 1.86
C GLY A 182 -13.71 -1.32 2.19
N ASP A 183 -13.34 -2.49 2.70
CA ASP A 183 -14.31 -3.51 3.13
C ASP A 183 -15.18 -2.98 4.28
N GLY A 184 -16.49 -3.25 4.19
CA GLY A 184 -17.49 -2.77 5.14
C GLY A 184 -17.87 -1.28 5.01
N LEU A 185 -17.42 -0.55 3.99
CA LEU A 185 -17.86 0.81 3.69
C LEU A 185 -19.33 0.82 3.27
N ARG A 186 -20.11 1.76 3.82
CA ARG A 186 -21.55 1.89 3.54
C ARG A 186 -21.92 3.36 3.41
N LEU A 187 -22.65 3.72 2.35
CA LEU A 187 -23.28 5.04 2.27
C LEU A 187 -24.49 5.08 3.21
N LEU A 188 -24.66 6.20 3.90
CA LEU A 188 -25.89 6.51 4.60
C LEU A 188 -26.83 7.25 3.63
N GLY A 189 -28.12 6.97 3.74
CA GLY A 189 -29.14 7.81 3.11
C GLY A 189 -29.20 9.20 3.77
N PRO A 190 -30.14 10.06 3.35
CA PRO A 190 -30.30 11.40 3.94
C PRO A 190 -30.45 11.34 5.47
N ILE A 191 -29.75 12.24 6.16
CA ILE A 191 -29.81 12.41 7.61
C ILE A 191 -30.10 13.88 7.89
N SER A 192 -31.21 14.15 8.57
CA SER A 192 -31.67 15.53 8.82
C SER A 192 -31.03 16.16 10.04
N ASP A 193 -30.71 15.38 11.07
CA ASP A 193 -30.19 15.89 12.34
C ASP A 193 -29.39 14.83 13.12
N ARG A 194 -28.85 15.25 14.27
CA ARG A 194 -28.06 14.41 15.18
C ARG A 194 -28.87 13.22 15.71
N ALA A 195 -30.17 13.38 15.99
CA ALA A 195 -31.01 12.32 16.52
C ALA A 195 -31.29 11.24 15.46
N GLY A 196 -31.51 11.64 14.22
CA GLY A 196 -31.65 10.78 13.05
C GLY A 196 -30.37 9.99 12.76
N LEU A 197 -29.20 10.63 12.88
CA LEU A 197 -27.93 9.90 12.76
C LEU A 197 -27.79 8.86 13.87
N ALA A 198 -28.05 9.25 15.12
CA ALA A 198 -27.96 8.33 16.24
C ALA A 198 -28.92 7.14 16.05
N ALA A 199 -30.17 7.40 15.65
CA ALA A 199 -31.14 6.36 15.35
C ALA A 199 -30.66 5.42 14.22
N ARG A 200 -30.07 5.96 13.15
CA ARG A 200 -29.52 5.17 12.04
C ARG A 200 -28.38 4.26 12.47
N LEU A 201 -27.57 4.68 13.44
CA LEU A 201 -26.43 3.92 13.94
C LEU A 201 -26.80 2.92 15.04
N ARG A 202 -28.02 2.96 15.59
CA ARG A 202 -28.49 2.00 16.61
C ARG A 202 -28.36 0.56 16.11
N GLY A 203 -27.89 -0.32 16.98
CA GLY A 203 -27.67 -1.74 16.66
C GLY A 203 -26.39 -2.02 15.86
N THR A 204 -25.60 -1.01 15.50
CA THR A 204 -24.28 -1.21 14.90
C THR A 204 -23.36 -1.90 15.91
N ARG A 205 -23.03 -3.16 15.65
CA ARG A 205 -22.19 -3.99 16.56
C ARG A 205 -20.69 -3.81 16.35
N GLN A 206 -20.28 -3.37 15.16
CA GLN A 206 -18.87 -3.20 14.81
C GLN A 206 -18.44 -1.76 15.04
N ASP A 207 -17.26 -1.58 15.63
CA ASP A 207 -16.70 -0.24 15.83
C ASP A 207 -16.46 0.46 14.48
N CYS A 208 -17.02 1.66 14.33
CA CYS A 208 -16.99 2.41 13.08
C CYS A 208 -16.91 3.92 13.31
N LEU A 209 -16.53 4.65 12.26
CA LEU A 209 -16.64 6.09 12.19
C LEU A 209 -17.50 6.51 10.99
N VAL A 210 -18.18 7.64 11.15
CA VAL A 210 -18.98 8.30 10.13
C VAL A 210 -18.25 9.53 9.65
N GLN A 211 -18.09 9.67 8.34
CA GLN A 211 -17.44 10.81 7.70
C GLN A 211 -18.27 11.30 6.51
N PRO A 212 -18.11 12.55 6.08
CA PRO A 212 -18.66 13.03 4.82
C PRO A 212 -18.14 12.19 3.65
N LEU A 213 -19.00 11.98 2.65
CA LEU A 213 -18.57 11.46 1.36
C LEU A 213 -17.76 12.54 0.65
N VAL A 214 -16.47 12.28 0.47
CA VAL A 214 -15.55 13.21 -0.18
C VAL A 214 -15.84 13.28 -1.67
N THR A 215 -15.99 14.49 -2.19
CA THR A 215 -16.15 14.76 -3.62
C THR A 215 -14.77 14.85 -4.27
N VAL A 216 -14.58 14.08 -5.34
CA VAL A 216 -13.34 14.10 -6.12
C VAL A 216 -13.15 15.45 -6.83
N HIS A 217 -11.91 15.88 -6.97
CA HIS A 217 -11.54 17.06 -7.75
C HIS A 217 -12.10 16.95 -9.19
N PRO A 218 -12.75 18.00 -9.75
CA PRO A 218 -13.36 17.99 -11.07
C PRO A 218 -12.45 17.47 -12.20
N ALA A 219 -11.17 17.88 -12.21
CA ALA A 219 -10.14 17.41 -13.16
C ALA A 219 -9.89 15.89 -13.19
N LEU A 220 -10.33 15.13 -12.16
CA LEU A 220 -10.19 13.67 -12.09
C LEU A 220 -11.54 12.94 -12.19
N ALA A 221 -12.65 13.66 -12.30
CA ALA A 221 -14.00 13.08 -12.22
C ALA A 221 -14.26 12.02 -13.31
N ASP A 222 -13.71 12.22 -14.51
CA ASP A 222 -13.86 11.33 -15.66
C ASP A 222 -13.10 10.00 -15.55
N ILE A 223 -12.10 9.92 -14.66
CA ILE A 223 -11.37 8.68 -14.33
C ILE A 223 -11.68 8.14 -12.92
N ALA A 224 -12.38 8.92 -12.09
CA ALA A 224 -12.87 8.51 -10.77
C ALA A 224 -14.03 7.51 -10.85
N LEU A 225 -14.89 7.66 -11.87
CA LEU A 225 -16.17 6.96 -11.99
C LEU A 225 -17.03 7.18 -10.73
N GLY A 226 -17.48 6.10 -10.09
CA GLY A 226 -18.26 6.13 -8.85
C GLY A 226 -17.44 5.95 -7.57
N ALA A 227 -16.11 6.02 -7.63
CA ALA A 227 -15.22 5.85 -6.49
C ALA A 227 -14.31 7.07 -6.31
N LEU A 228 -13.84 7.31 -5.08
CA LEU A 228 -12.84 8.34 -4.81
C LEU A 228 -11.45 7.80 -5.18
N PRO A 229 -10.78 8.32 -6.22
CA PRO A 229 -9.41 7.95 -6.52
C PRO A 229 -8.46 8.58 -5.49
N THR A 230 -7.38 7.86 -5.19
CA THR A 230 -6.35 8.34 -4.26
C THR A 230 -4.96 8.08 -4.80
N VAL A 231 -3.99 8.88 -4.36
CA VAL A 231 -2.57 8.58 -4.53
C VAL A 231 -2.05 7.98 -3.24
N ARG A 232 -1.42 6.81 -3.35
CA ARG A 232 -0.56 6.28 -2.30
C ARG A 232 0.78 7.01 -2.37
N ILE A 233 0.95 8.08 -1.60
CA ILE A 233 2.23 8.77 -1.42
C ILE A 233 2.97 8.06 -0.29
N VAL A 234 4.19 7.62 -0.53
CA VAL A 234 5.03 7.00 0.49
C VAL A 234 6.12 7.97 0.90
N THR A 235 6.19 8.24 2.20
CA THR A 235 7.26 9.03 2.80
C THR A 235 8.12 8.17 3.71
N MET A 236 9.43 8.39 3.71
CA MET A 236 10.38 7.74 4.60
C MET A 236 11.26 8.79 5.28
N LEU A 237 11.65 8.56 6.54
CA LEU A 237 12.65 9.40 7.19
C LEU A 237 13.99 9.24 6.48
N ASP A 238 14.65 10.35 6.20
CA ASP A 238 15.98 10.41 5.62
C ASP A 238 17.05 10.08 6.67
N GLU A 239 18.32 10.19 6.26
CA GLU A 239 19.48 9.94 7.12
C GLU A 239 19.61 10.96 8.28
N ALA A 240 19.00 12.14 8.14
CA ALA A 240 18.93 13.17 9.17
C ALA A 240 17.66 13.06 10.05
N GLY A 241 16.77 12.12 9.75
CA GLY A 241 15.50 11.92 10.44
C GLY A 241 14.36 12.82 9.95
N ALA A 242 14.51 13.51 8.82
CA ALA A 242 13.47 14.31 8.20
C ALA A 242 12.69 13.50 7.14
N PRO A 243 11.37 13.60 7.04
CA PRO A 243 10.60 12.85 6.06
C PRO A 243 10.76 13.37 4.63
N GLU A 244 10.94 12.47 3.66
CA GLU A 244 10.95 12.78 2.22
C GLU A 244 10.04 11.83 1.43
N LEU A 245 9.61 12.24 0.23
CA LEU A 245 8.84 11.39 -0.69
C LEU A 245 9.75 10.37 -1.36
N VAL A 246 9.36 9.10 -1.32
CA VAL A 246 10.17 8.00 -1.88
C VAL A 246 9.46 7.17 -2.95
N SER A 247 8.13 7.24 -3.02
CA SER A 247 7.35 6.66 -4.13
C SER A 247 5.93 7.19 -4.13
N ALA A 248 5.27 7.22 -5.28
CA ALA A 248 3.86 7.54 -5.40
C ALA A 248 3.16 6.64 -6.43
N THR A 249 1.91 6.28 -6.16
CA THR A 249 1.09 5.51 -7.09
C THR A 249 -0.35 5.94 -7.01
N PHE A 250 -0.87 6.45 -8.13
CA PHE A 250 -2.27 6.81 -8.27
C PHE A 250 -3.12 5.55 -8.46
N ARG A 251 -4.32 5.56 -7.88
CA ARG A 251 -5.27 4.47 -7.94
C ARG A 251 -6.63 5.01 -8.36
N CYS A 252 -7.27 4.32 -9.29
CA CYS A 252 -8.63 4.64 -9.70
C CYS A 252 -9.43 3.37 -9.99
N ALA A 253 -10.75 3.49 -9.90
CA ALA A 253 -11.65 2.38 -10.19
C ALA A 253 -11.67 2.05 -11.68
N SER A 254 -11.65 0.77 -12.04
CA SER A 254 -11.78 0.34 -13.45
C SER A 254 -13.21 0.00 -13.88
N ASP A 255 -14.16 0.00 -12.93
CA ASP A 255 -15.55 -0.43 -13.13
C ASP A 255 -16.49 0.68 -12.60
N PRO A 256 -17.48 1.15 -13.39
CA PRO A 256 -18.44 2.16 -12.95
C PRO A 256 -19.25 1.78 -11.71
N ARG A 257 -19.36 0.48 -11.40
CA ARG A 257 -20.04 -0.04 -10.22
C ARG A 257 -19.16 -0.08 -8.98
N ALA A 258 -17.85 0.13 -9.13
CA ALA A 258 -16.95 0.17 -7.99
C ALA A 258 -17.30 1.33 -7.05
N ARG A 259 -17.05 1.12 -5.76
CA ARG A 259 -17.22 2.14 -4.70
C ARG A 259 -15.88 2.51 -4.06
N VAL A 260 -14.82 1.83 -4.46
CA VAL A 260 -13.46 1.96 -3.93
C VAL A 260 -12.47 1.86 -5.10
N ASP A 261 -11.34 2.53 -4.99
CA ASP A 261 -10.25 2.55 -5.97
C ASP A 261 -9.24 1.41 -5.79
N ASN A 262 -9.46 0.55 -4.79
CA ASN A 262 -8.50 -0.45 -4.34
C ASN A 262 -8.13 -1.46 -5.44
N MET A 263 -6.83 -1.61 -5.69
CA MET A 263 -6.25 -2.57 -6.62
C MET A 263 -6.73 -4.02 -6.40
N LYS A 264 -6.91 -4.46 -5.14
CA LYS A 264 -7.41 -5.82 -4.84
C LYS A 264 -8.87 -6.02 -5.27
N ALA A 265 -9.63 -4.94 -5.41
CA ALA A 265 -11.01 -4.93 -5.88
C ALA A 265 -11.10 -4.70 -7.40
N GLY A 266 -9.98 -4.77 -8.14
CA GLY A 266 -9.93 -4.57 -9.58
C GLY A 266 -9.52 -3.15 -10.02
N GLY A 267 -9.22 -2.25 -9.09
CA GLY A 267 -8.74 -0.90 -9.43
C GLY A 267 -7.46 -0.89 -10.26
N LEU A 268 -7.31 0.15 -11.10
CA LEU A 268 -6.09 0.46 -11.81
C LEU A 268 -5.07 1.09 -10.88
N ILE A 269 -3.80 0.87 -11.21
CA ILE A 269 -2.65 1.51 -10.56
C ILE A 269 -1.79 2.19 -11.62
N VAL A 270 -1.33 3.40 -11.31
CA VAL A 270 -0.62 4.27 -12.25
C VAL A 270 0.61 4.85 -11.55
N PRO A 271 1.81 4.73 -12.13
CA PRO A 271 2.98 5.38 -11.54
C PRO A 271 2.83 6.89 -11.63
N VAL A 272 3.29 7.58 -10.59
CA VAL A 272 3.27 9.04 -10.49
C VAL A 272 4.72 9.52 -10.47
N ALA A 273 5.08 10.45 -11.34
CA ALA A 273 6.36 11.15 -11.29
C ALA A 273 6.40 12.04 -10.03
N LEU A 274 7.46 11.92 -9.23
CA LEU A 274 7.53 12.59 -7.93
C LEU A 274 7.75 14.10 -8.09
N GLU A 275 8.39 14.48 -9.19
CA GLU A 275 8.82 15.84 -9.50
C GLU A 275 7.63 16.76 -9.77
N ASP A 276 6.63 16.28 -10.51
CA ASP A 276 5.53 17.11 -11.02
C ASP A 276 4.14 16.50 -10.87
N GLY A 277 4.01 15.24 -10.46
CA GLY A 277 2.72 14.56 -10.33
C GLY A 277 2.19 13.98 -11.64
N GLY A 278 3.04 13.86 -12.66
CA GLY A 278 2.71 13.28 -13.95
C GLY A 278 2.34 11.79 -13.85
N LEU A 279 1.24 11.41 -14.51
CA LEU A 279 0.73 10.04 -14.56
C LEU A 279 1.33 9.28 -15.75
N GLY A 280 1.89 8.11 -15.47
CA GLY A 280 2.32 7.18 -16.52
C GLY A 280 1.19 6.29 -17.04
N ARG A 281 1.56 5.12 -17.58
CA ARG A 281 0.60 4.14 -18.10
C ARG A 281 -0.05 3.36 -16.96
N ALA A 282 -1.36 3.24 -16.99
CA ALA A 282 -2.10 2.46 -16.00
C ALA A 282 -1.95 0.96 -16.26
N CYS A 283 -2.06 0.16 -15.20
CA CYS A 283 -2.20 -1.29 -15.30
C CYS A 283 -3.03 -1.85 -14.15
N PHE A 284 -3.44 -3.11 -14.28
CA PHE A 284 -3.99 -3.84 -13.13
C PHE A 284 -2.87 -4.38 -12.24
N GLY A 285 -3.16 -4.46 -10.94
CA GLY A 285 -2.24 -5.05 -9.96
C GLY A 285 -1.93 -6.53 -10.19
N TYR A 286 -2.89 -7.26 -10.75
CA TYR A 286 -2.78 -8.69 -11.00
C TYR A 286 -3.07 -9.02 -12.46
N GLY A 287 -2.02 -8.96 -13.28
CA GLY A 287 -2.14 -9.22 -14.72
C GLY A 287 -2.64 -8.03 -15.51
N GLY A 288 -3.32 -8.31 -16.62
CA GLY A 288 -3.86 -7.30 -17.51
C GLY A 288 -2.84 -6.65 -18.44
N ARG A 289 -3.37 -5.91 -19.41
CA ARG A 289 -2.60 -5.06 -20.32
C ARG A 289 -2.35 -3.70 -19.69
N ASP A 290 -1.61 -2.87 -20.44
CA ASP A 290 -1.35 -1.49 -20.06
C ASP A 290 -2.40 -0.60 -20.71
N HIS A 291 -2.68 0.52 -20.07
CA HIS A 291 -3.78 1.39 -20.40
C HIS A 291 -3.29 2.84 -20.40
N ASP A 292 -3.21 3.43 -21.59
CA ASP A 292 -2.99 4.88 -21.73
C ASP A 292 -4.29 5.65 -21.52
N ILE A 293 -5.41 5.00 -21.82
CA ILE A 293 -6.78 5.50 -21.62
C ILE A 293 -7.52 4.61 -20.63
N HIS A 294 -8.46 5.19 -19.91
CA HIS A 294 -9.29 4.51 -18.93
C HIS A 294 -10.20 3.48 -19.62
N PRO A 295 -10.17 2.19 -19.24
CA PRO A 295 -10.89 1.13 -19.95
C PRO A 295 -12.41 1.25 -19.87
N ALA A 296 -12.95 1.89 -18.82
CA ALA A 296 -14.39 2.11 -18.67
C ALA A 296 -14.91 3.43 -19.27
N SER A 297 -14.24 4.57 -19.04
CA SER A 297 -14.71 5.89 -19.49
C SER A 297 -14.08 6.37 -20.80
N GLY A 298 -12.99 5.74 -21.27
CA GLY A 298 -12.25 6.20 -22.45
C GLY A 298 -11.39 7.45 -22.23
N ALA A 299 -11.44 8.06 -21.04
CA ALA A 299 -10.68 9.25 -20.70
C ALA A 299 -9.16 8.98 -20.70
N PRO A 300 -8.30 9.92 -21.13
CA PRO A 300 -6.84 9.74 -21.09
C PRO A 300 -6.35 9.59 -19.64
N ILE A 301 -5.35 8.74 -19.40
CA ILE A 301 -4.66 8.61 -18.11
C ILE A 301 -3.21 9.04 -18.26
N ALA A 302 -2.47 8.40 -19.16
CA ALA A 302 -1.06 8.68 -19.36
C ALA A 302 -0.85 10.11 -19.88
N GLY A 303 0.12 10.81 -19.29
CA GLY A 303 0.43 12.21 -19.61
C GLY A 303 -0.42 13.25 -18.87
N ARG A 304 -1.42 12.84 -18.07
CA ARG A 304 -2.08 13.79 -17.15
C ARG A 304 -1.16 14.16 -16.01
N THR A 305 -1.35 15.35 -15.46
CA THR A 305 -0.75 15.76 -14.19
C THR A 305 -1.82 15.80 -13.11
N LEU A 306 -1.52 15.28 -11.92
CA LEU A 306 -2.44 15.37 -10.79
C LEU A 306 -2.61 16.83 -10.36
N PRO A 307 -3.85 17.31 -10.11
CA PRO A 307 -4.07 18.66 -9.60
C PRO A 307 -3.39 18.81 -8.24
N ASP A 308 -2.92 20.02 -7.88
CA ASP A 308 -2.36 20.33 -6.57
C ASP A 308 -1.26 19.37 -6.05
N TRP A 309 -0.49 18.75 -6.95
CA TRP A 309 0.52 17.75 -6.58
C TRP A 309 1.51 18.26 -5.53
N GLY A 310 2.03 19.47 -5.69
CA GLY A 310 2.95 20.08 -4.73
C GLY A 310 2.35 20.21 -3.33
N ALA A 311 1.06 20.59 -3.24
CA ALA A 311 0.35 20.67 -1.96
C ALA A 311 0.11 19.28 -1.36
N ALA A 312 -0.18 18.26 -2.18
CA ALA A 312 -0.37 16.88 -1.70
C ALA A 312 0.94 16.28 -1.16
N ALA A 313 2.06 16.54 -1.84
CA ALA A 313 3.39 16.14 -1.40
C ALA A 313 3.78 16.83 -0.08
N ALA A 314 3.58 18.15 0.00
CA ALA A 314 3.84 18.92 1.22
C ALA A 314 2.96 18.46 2.39
N LEU A 315 1.69 18.15 2.14
CA LEU A 315 0.77 17.61 3.14
C LEU A 315 1.26 16.27 3.70
N ALA A 316 1.69 15.33 2.85
CA ALA A 316 2.20 14.03 3.28
C ALA A 316 3.48 14.15 4.12
N VAL A 317 4.43 15.00 3.69
CA VAL A 317 5.69 15.26 4.40
C VAL A 317 5.43 15.96 5.74
N GLY A 318 4.62 17.01 5.73
CA GLY A 318 4.27 17.77 6.93
C GLY A 318 3.50 16.93 7.96
N ALA A 319 2.58 16.08 7.50
CA ALA A 319 1.87 15.14 8.36
C ALA A 319 2.84 14.13 9.02
N HIS A 320 3.77 13.59 8.24
CA HIS A 320 4.80 12.69 8.76
C HIS A 320 5.64 13.38 9.84
N ALA A 321 6.14 14.58 9.56
CA ALA A 321 7.01 15.32 10.47
C ALA A 321 6.28 15.75 11.75
N GLY A 322 5.06 16.28 11.63
CA GLY A 322 4.38 16.97 12.73
C GLY A 322 3.50 16.08 13.62
N ALA A 323 2.87 15.04 13.06
CA ALA A 323 1.85 14.26 13.77
C ALA A 323 2.12 12.75 13.82
N PHE A 324 3.06 12.27 13.00
CA PHE A 324 3.33 10.84 12.83
C PHE A 324 4.84 10.52 12.81
N ALA A 325 5.67 11.32 13.51
CA ALA A 325 7.12 11.13 13.60
C ALA A 325 7.54 9.82 14.30
N ASP A 326 6.60 9.12 14.93
CA ASP A 326 6.80 7.80 15.56
C ASP A 326 7.08 6.67 14.55
N TYR A 327 6.90 6.93 13.25
CA TYR A 327 7.07 5.96 12.18
C TYR A 327 8.26 6.32 11.30
N VAL A 328 8.93 5.31 10.75
CA VAL A 328 10.00 5.53 9.74
C VAL A 328 9.43 5.67 8.35
N LEU A 329 8.37 4.91 8.07
CA LEU A 329 7.81 4.71 6.76
C LEU A 329 6.29 4.79 6.84
N ILE A 330 5.69 5.64 6.03
CA ILE A 330 4.23 5.78 5.96
C ILE A 330 3.80 5.83 4.51
N GLY A 331 2.78 5.05 4.16
CA GLY A 331 2.03 5.22 2.92
C GLY A 331 0.72 5.96 3.18
N TRP A 332 0.63 7.19 2.71
CA TRP A 332 -0.54 8.06 2.79
C TRP A 332 -1.46 7.82 1.60
N ASP A 333 -2.74 7.60 1.86
CA ASP A 333 -3.77 7.67 0.83
C ASP A 333 -4.32 9.10 0.79
N VAL A 334 -3.95 9.83 -0.25
CA VAL A 334 -4.32 11.23 -0.46
C VAL A 334 -5.38 11.32 -1.55
N ALA A 335 -6.52 11.93 -1.24
CA ALA A 335 -7.52 12.31 -2.23
C ALA A 335 -7.31 13.76 -2.65
N PHE A 336 -7.78 14.10 -3.84
CA PHE A 336 -7.77 15.46 -4.37
C PHE A 336 -9.23 15.94 -4.43
N THR A 337 -9.51 17.12 -3.88
CA THR A 337 -10.82 17.78 -3.92
C THR A 337 -10.67 19.19 -4.47
N ALA A 338 -11.79 19.89 -4.74
CA ALA A 338 -11.74 21.27 -5.22
C ALA A 338 -11.13 22.25 -4.20
N GLU A 339 -11.14 21.88 -2.92
CA GLU A 339 -10.59 22.64 -1.79
C GLU A 339 -9.13 22.27 -1.49
N GLY A 340 -8.56 21.33 -2.24
CA GLY A 340 -7.19 20.84 -2.10
C GLY A 340 -7.09 19.38 -1.67
N PRO A 341 -5.86 18.90 -1.36
CA PRO A 341 -5.62 17.51 -1.01
C PRO A 341 -6.07 17.17 0.42
N LEU A 342 -6.60 15.96 0.60
CA LEU A 342 -7.07 15.43 1.89
C LEU A 342 -6.41 14.09 2.22
N LEU A 343 -5.97 13.94 3.47
CA LEU A 343 -5.51 12.66 4.02
C LEU A 343 -6.71 11.75 4.33
N ILE A 344 -6.89 10.70 3.53
CA ILE A 344 -7.98 9.74 3.70
C ILE A 344 -7.62 8.68 4.74
N GLU A 345 -6.44 8.08 4.59
CA GLU A 345 -5.88 7.05 5.48
C GLU A 345 -4.35 7.11 5.46
N GLY A 346 -3.73 6.59 6.53
CA GLY A 346 -2.29 6.34 6.58
C GLY A 346 -2.02 4.85 6.74
N ASN A 347 -0.87 4.38 6.26
CA ASN A 347 -0.51 2.96 6.28
C ASN A 347 0.93 2.78 6.78
N GLY A 348 1.10 2.17 7.96
CA GLY A 348 2.43 1.90 8.54
C GLY A 348 3.14 0.67 7.96
N LYS A 349 2.54 -0.03 6.98
CA LYS A 349 3.09 -1.22 6.32
C LYS A 349 2.82 -1.14 4.81
N PRO A 350 3.24 -0.05 4.13
CA PRO A 350 2.89 0.13 2.73
C PRO A 350 3.57 -0.96 1.90
N GLY A 351 2.76 -1.78 1.22
CA GLY A 351 3.27 -2.91 0.46
C GLY A 351 4.02 -2.48 -0.80
N VAL A 352 5.09 -3.21 -1.13
CA VAL A 352 5.99 -2.88 -2.26
C VAL A 352 5.49 -3.34 -3.63
N LEU A 353 4.49 -4.21 -3.69
CA LEU A 353 4.00 -4.78 -4.95
C LEU A 353 3.45 -3.71 -5.89
N MET A 354 2.58 -2.85 -5.36
CA MET A 354 1.85 -1.85 -6.15
C MET A 354 2.78 -0.83 -6.82
N PRO A 355 3.65 -0.11 -6.10
CA PRO A 355 4.55 0.86 -6.76
C PRO A 355 5.50 0.19 -7.74
N GLN A 356 6.06 -0.98 -7.42
CA GLN A 356 6.96 -1.70 -8.33
C GLN A 356 6.25 -2.21 -9.59
N ARG A 357 4.98 -2.64 -9.45
CA ARG A 357 4.15 -3.08 -10.60
C ARG A 357 3.78 -1.89 -11.49
N ALA A 358 3.32 -0.79 -10.89
CA ALA A 358 2.88 0.38 -11.63
C ALA A 358 4.05 0.99 -12.42
N ALA A 359 5.20 1.19 -11.76
CA ALA A 359 6.37 1.82 -12.38
C ALA A 359 7.20 0.88 -13.25
N ARG A 360 7.02 -0.45 -13.13
CA ARG A 360 7.93 -1.47 -13.69
C ARG A 360 9.40 -1.25 -13.34
N ARG A 361 9.61 -0.71 -12.15
CA ARG A 361 10.92 -0.39 -11.62
C ARG A 361 10.99 -0.87 -10.20
N GLY A 362 12.16 -1.33 -9.82
CA GLY A 362 12.40 -1.75 -8.46
C GLY A 362 12.52 -0.53 -7.56
N LEU A 363 11.91 -0.55 -6.37
CA LEU A 363 12.03 0.55 -5.40
C LEU A 363 13.49 0.79 -4.96
N GLY A 364 14.35 -0.21 -5.13
CA GLY A 364 15.78 -0.14 -4.87
C GLY A 364 16.56 0.83 -5.78
N GLU A 365 15.97 1.29 -6.89
CA GLU A 365 16.65 2.23 -7.82
C GLU A 365 16.75 3.66 -7.27
N GLY A 366 15.87 4.03 -6.35
CA GLY A 366 15.74 5.39 -5.87
C GLY A 366 16.01 5.55 -4.37
N ARG A 367 15.51 6.66 -3.84
CA ARG A 367 15.62 7.00 -2.42
C ARG A 367 15.00 5.96 -1.49
N TYR A 368 13.91 5.30 -1.91
CA TYR A 368 13.33 4.19 -1.13
C TYR A 368 14.37 3.12 -0.80
N GLY A 369 15.14 2.65 -1.79
CA GLY A 369 16.20 1.65 -1.59
C GLY A 369 17.31 2.12 -0.68
N THR A 370 17.77 3.36 -0.89
CA THR A 370 18.86 3.99 -0.12
C THR A 370 18.47 4.11 1.35
N LEU A 371 17.29 4.67 1.62
CA LEU A 371 16.79 4.87 2.98
C LEU A 371 16.42 3.56 3.66
N LEU A 372 15.88 2.59 2.92
CA LEU A 372 15.65 1.25 3.45
C LEU A 372 16.95 0.60 3.93
N ALA A 373 18.02 0.70 3.15
CA ALA A 373 19.34 0.19 3.53
C ALA A 373 19.89 0.91 4.76
N HIS A 374 19.77 2.24 4.82
CA HIS A 374 20.15 3.06 5.98
C HIS A 374 19.43 2.60 7.25
N HIS A 375 18.10 2.55 7.25
CA HIS A 375 17.31 2.16 8.43
C HIS A 375 17.53 0.72 8.86
N LEU A 376 17.81 -0.19 7.92
CA LEU A 376 18.16 -1.57 8.25
C LEU A 376 19.56 -1.72 8.86
N ALA A 377 20.47 -0.78 8.59
CA ALA A 377 21.81 -0.74 9.16
C ALA A 377 21.81 -0.11 10.56
N THR A 378 21.01 0.94 10.78
CA THR A 378 21.01 1.70 12.05
C THR A 378 20.05 1.14 13.09
N LYS A 379 18.91 0.56 12.69
CA LYS A 379 17.95 -0.05 13.63
C LYS A 379 18.34 -1.50 13.93
N SER A 380 18.82 -1.74 15.15
CA SER A 380 19.27 -3.05 15.66
C SER A 380 18.10 -4.00 15.89
#